data_AF-A0A0K2RMY5-F1
#
_entry.id   AF-A0A0K2RMY5-F1
#
_cell.length_a   1.000
_cell.length_b   1.000
_cell.length_c   1.000
_cell.angle_alpha   90.00
_cell.angle_beta   90.00
_cell.angle_gamma   90.00
#
_symmetry.space_group_name_H-M   'P 1'
#
loop_
_entity.id
_entity.type
_entity.pdbx_description
1 polymer ?
#
loop_
_entity_poly.entity_id
_entity_poly.type
_entity_poly.pdbx_seq_one_letter_code
_entity_poly.pdbx_strand_id
1 'polypeptide(L)'
;MSIFNKAPLRNDDDDARRPRAGASEGATSEADSSAEAPVSTASRKGSSVAKRKNLGVGSFLLLALGAFVFLFPFYYMFIGSLQTSPDTSVGGAFPSPANITGENYSNINNSIDLLKGLVNSGIFTGGVIFFTVVFGLLVGYALAQMQFRGKGVVFGMMLLVQMIPFQLLLIPLYVMIVRDYGLADTYLGMILPFAINSTAVFVFRQYFMQLPSTLFEAARIDGASELRILWQIAIPLVRPAIVTAILLTFIGPWNEFLWPFLVTKDQAIQPLAVSLANYISNIAATASNPFGAILAGACVLAAPAVALFIFFQRQFISTNIGSSVKAKLYDFLNFSTPTVPFTLTRAGVIMTPEDGNEFEAEGVLNPASGRGPDGELYLLPRLVAKGNVSRVGLAKVIIGDDGVPSGVERQGVVLAPDEGWERASTMRERKIPASPGYRPSAATS
;
A
#
# COMPACT_ATOMS: atom_id res chain seq x y z
N MET A 1 -42.44 -5.05 20.97
CA MET A 1 -42.45 -6.53 20.83
C MET A 1 -41.02 -6.99 21.06
N SER A 2 -40.82 -7.60 22.23
CA SER A 2 -39.55 -8.09 22.78
C SER A 2 -39.14 -9.40 22.09
N ILE A 3 -37.83 -9.69 22.02
CA ILE A 3 -37.19 -10.88 22.65
C ILE A 3 -35.68 -10.81 22.35
N PHE A 4 -34.93 -10.32 23.33
CA PHE A 4 -33.56 -10.73 23.62
C PHE A 4 -33.65 -11.99 24.50
N ASN A 5 -32.83 -13.01 24.27
CA ASN A 5 -32.69 -14.13 25.20
C ASN A 5 -31.25 -14.20 25.73
N LYS A 6 -31.12 -13.89 27.02
CA LYS A 6 -29.98 -14.19 27.91
C LYS A 6 -30.31 -15.50 28.63
N ALA A 7 -29.29 -16.26 29.01
CA ALA A 7 -29.38 -17.18 30.13
C ALA A 7 -28.19 -17.00 31.09
N PRO A 8 -28.36 -17.24 32.41
CA PRO A 8 -27.58 -16.64 33.50
C PRO A 8 -26.98 -17.68 34.48
N LEU A 9 -26.60 -17.20 35.69
CA LEU A 9 -26.38 -17.89 36.99
C LEU A 9 -24.90 -18.05 37.39
N ARG A 10 -24.47 -17.90 38.65
CA ARG A 10 -25.06 -17.46 39.94
C ARG A 10 -23.90 -17.42 40.97
N ASN A 11 -24.08 -16.59 41.99
CA ASN A 11 -23.12 -16.27 43.06
C ASN A 11 -23.50 -16.98 44.38
N ASP A 12 -22.62 -16.82 45.39
CA ASP A 12 -22.78 -17.01 46.85
C ASP A 12 -22.67 -18.47 47.36
N ASP A 13 -22.17 -18.78 48.55
CA ASP A 13 -21.26 -18.23 49.58
C ASP A 13 -21.24 -19.38 50.62
N ASP A 14 -20.12 -19.66 51.30
CA ASP A 14 -20.17 -19.94 52.75
C ASP A 14 -18.80 -20.12 53.41
N ASP A 15 -18.85 -19.77 54.68
CA ASP A 15 -17.82 -19.26 55.58
C ASP A 15 -16.95 -20.33 56.30
N ALA A 16 -15.94 -19.79 57.01
CA ALA A 16 -15.37 -20.28 58.28
C ALA A 16 -14.10 -21.16 58.28
N ARG A 17 -12.94 -20.53 58.56
CA ARG A 17 -12.32 -20.48 59.91
C ARG A 17 -10.95 -19.74 59.90
N ARG A 18 -10.89 -18.70 60.74
CA ARG A 18 -9.76 -17.85 61.22
C ARG A 18 -8.74 -18.65 62.08
N PRO A 19 -7.65 -18.07 62.67
CA PRO A 19 -7.25 -16.63 62.83
C PRO A 19 -5.77 -16.26 62.51
N ARG A 20 -5.46 -14.99 62.15
CA ARG A 20 -4.89 -13.85 62.96
C ARG A 20 -3.56 -14.18 63.69
N ALA A 21 -2.59 -13.30 63.92
CA ALA A 21 -2.15 -11.96 63.49
C ALA A 21 -0.86 -11.67 64.32
N GLY A 22 0.11 -10.94 63.75
CA GLY A 22 1.09 -10.03 64.41
C GLY A 22 2.00 -10.50 65.57
N ALA A 23 3.32 -10.26 65.41
CA ALA A 23 4.36 -9.96 66.43
C ALA A 23 5.73 -10.30 65.80
N SER A 24 6.59 -9.34 65.44
CA SER A 24 7.59 -8.61 66.25
C SER A 24 8.90 -9.38 66.48
N GLU A 25 10.02 -8.67 66.25
CA GLU A 25 11.41 -8.97 66.69
C GLU A 25 12.07 -10.16 66.00
N GLY A 26 13.35 -10.20 65.67
CA GLY A 26 14.51 -9.34 65.92
C GLY A 26 15.74 -10.19 65.53
N ALA A 27 16.83 -9.53 65.09
CA ALA A 27 18.21 -10.01 65.05
C ALA A 27 18.52 -11.44 64.51
N THR A 28 19.35 -11.54 63.48
CA THR A 28 20.82 -11.71 63.63
C THR A 28 21.53 -11.68 62.28
N SER A 29 22.75 -11.14 62.35
CA SER A 29 23.79 -11.13 61.33
C SER A 29 24.34 -12.53 61.09
N GLU A 30 24.52 -12.91 59.82
CA GLU A 30 25.58 -13.84 59.42
C GLU A 30 26.09 -13.48 58.02
N ALA A 31 27.41 -13.54 57.90
CA ALA A 31 28.21 -13.06 56.79
C ALA A 31 28.55 -14.18 55.80
N ASP A 32 28.87 -13.74 54.58
CA ASP A 32 29.85 -14.34 53.66
C ASP A 32 29.48 -15.63 52.90
N SER A 33 29.27 -15.51 51.59
CA SER A 33 30.13 -16.18 50.60
C SER A 33 29.72 -15.88 49.15
N SER A 34 30.75 -15.58 48.38
CA SER A 34 30.88 -15.33 46.96
C SER A 34 30.25 -16.39 46.03
N ALA A 35 29.52 -15.92 45.00
CA ALA A 35 29.41 -16.60 43.71
C ALA A 35 29.07 -15.59 42.59
N GLU A 36 30.02 -15.37 41.67
CA GLU A 36 29.81 -14.67 40.40
C GLU A 36 28.74 -15.37 39.56
N ALA A 37 27.73 -14.62 39.10
CA ALA A 37 26.76 -15.10 38.11
C ALA A 37 27.23 -14.72 36.69
N PRO A 38 27.31 -15.67 35.74
CA PRO A 38 27.78 -15.39 34.40
C PRO A 38 26.75 -14.59 33.59
N VAL A 39 27.23 -13.53 32.93
CA VAL A 39 26.46 -12.71 31.98
C VAL A 39 26.08 -13.58 30.78
N SER A 40 24.78 -13.84 30.61
CA SER A 40 24.28 -14.63 29.48
C SER A 40 24.51 -13.90 28.16
N THR A 41 25.34 -14.47 27.30
CA THR A 41 25.49 -14.07 25.90
C THR A 41 24.21 -14.39 25.14
N ALA A 42 23.38 -13.36 24.91
CA ALA A 42 22.21 -13.48 24.05
C ALA A 42 22.65 -13.73 22.59
N SER A 43 22.62 -15.01 22.20
CA SER A 43 22.80 -15.46 20.83
C SER A 43 21.79 -14.77 19.89
N ARG A 44 22.28 -13.86 19.05
CA ARG A 44 21.52 -13.22 17.97
C ARG A 44 21.15 -14.31 16.96
N LYS A 45 19.88 -14.74 16.99
CA LYS A 45 19.27 -15.56 15.92
C LYS A 45 19.44 -14.85 14.57
N GLY A 46 20.23 -15.47 13.69
CA GLY A 46 20.40 -15.05 12.31
C GLY A 46 19.06 -14.96 11.59
N SER A 47 18.92 -13.92 10.76
CA SER A 47 17.83 -13.74 9.82
C SER A 47 17.69 -14.98 8.94
N SER A 48 16.63 -15.76 9.14
CA SER A 48 16.33 -16.89 8.27
C SER A 48 15.91 -16.35 6.90
N VAL A 49 16.76 -16.57 5.89
CA VAL A 49 16.35 -16.47 4.50
C VAL A 49 15.23 -17.50 4.32
N ALA A 50 14.00 -17.03 4.11
CA ALA A 50 12.83 -17.88 3.97
C ALA A 50 13.06 -18.88 2.82
N LYS A 51 13.26 -20.17 3.16
CA LYS A 51 13.29 -21.26 2.18
C LYS A 51 11.99 -21.19 1.37
N ARG A 52 12.09 -20.92 0.07
CA ARG A 52 10.96 -21.06 -0.86
C ARG A 52 10.44 -22.50 -0.72
N LYS A 53 9.26 -22.68 -0.13
CA LYS A 53 8.59 -23.98 -0.10
C LYS A 53 8.29 -24.35 -1.56
N ASN A 54 8.86 -25.46 -2.03
CA ASN A 54 8.44 -26.06 -3.30
C ASN A 54 6.96 -26.42 -3.14
N LEU A 55 6.08 -25.72 -3.87
CA LEU A 55 4.65 -26.05 -3.88
C LEU A 55 4.53 -27.46 -4.47
N GLY A 56 4.00 -28.40 -3.69
CA GLY A 56 3.78 -29.77 -4.15
C GLY A 56 2.66 -29.84 -5.19
N VAL A 57 2.57 -30.96 -5.92
CA VAL A 57 1.52 -31.21 -6.93
C VAL A 57 0.10 -30.97 -6.38
N GLY A 58 -0.15 -31.28 -5.11
CA GLY A 58 -1.43 -30.99 -4.45
C GLY A 58 -1.78 -29.51 -4.39
N SER A 59 -0.80 -28.61 -4.25
CA SER A 59 -1.03 -27.16 -4.30
C SER A 59 -1.40 -26.72 -5.71
N PHE A 60 -0.78 -27.28 -6.75
CA PHE A 60 -1.16 -26.98 -8.14
C PHE A 60 -2.56 -27.48 -8.48
N LEU A 61 -2.96 -28.67 -8.01
CA LEU A 61 -4.32 -29.17 -8.18
C LEU A 61 -5.36 -28.29 -7.48
N LEU A 62 -5.08 -27.86 -6.25
CA LEU A 62 -5.96 -26.95 -5.52
C LEU A 62 -6.10 -25.59 -6.23
N LEU A 63 -4.99 -25.04 -6.73
CA LEU A 63 -4.99 -23.79 -7.50
C LEU A 63 -5.74 -23.93 -8.83
N ALA A 64 -5.58 -25.05 -9.54
CA ALA A 64 -6.29 -25.34 -10.78
C ALA A 64 -7.79 -25.48 -10.54
N LEU A 65 -8.20 -26.19 -9.48
CA LEU A 65 -9.60 -26.30 -9.08
C LEU A 65 -10.18 -24.94 -8.72
N GLY A 66 -9.44 -24.13 -7.95
CA GLY A 66 -9.84 -22.76 -7.63
C GLY A 66 -10.03 -21.92 -8.89
N ALA A 67 -9.06 -21.95 -9.81
CA ALA A 67 -9.15 -21.24 -11.09
C ALA A 67 -10.38 -21.67 -11.90
N PHE A 68 -10.66 -22.98 -11.98
CA PHE A 68 -11.84 -23.49 -12.64
C PHE A 68 -13.14 -22.96 -12.01
N VAL A 69 -13.27 -23.01 -10.68
CA VAL A 69 -14.46 -22.51 -9.97
C VAL A 69 -14.70 -21.02 -10.22
N PHE A 70 -13.64 -20.20 -10.23
CA PHE A 70 -13.77 -18.77 -10.49
C PHE A 70 -14.01 -18.41 -11.96
N LEU A 71 -13.48 -19.20 -12.91
CA LEU A 71 -13.66 -18.95 -14.35
C LEU A 71 -14.97 -19.52 -14.89
N PHE A 72 -15.53 -20.56 -14.25
CA PHE A 72 -16.71 -21.24 -14.74
C PHE A 72 -17.94 -20.31 -14.95
N PRO A 73 -18.28 -19.37 -14.05
CA PRO A 73 -19.39 -18.43 -14.30
C PRO A 73 -19.17 -17.55 -15.53
N PHE A 74 -17.94 -17.11 -15.79
CA PHE A 74 -17.61 -16.31 -16.98
C PHE A 74 -17.67 -17.14 -18.27
N TYR A 75 -17.19 -18.39 -18.19
CA TYR A 75 -17.32 -19.36 -19.28
C TYR A 75 -18.80 -19.61 -19.61
N TYR A 76 -19.61 -19.91 -18.59
CA TYR A 76 -21.04 -20.20 -18.76
C TYR A 76 -21.81 -18.96 -19.27
N MET A 77 -21.48 -17.77 -18.78
CA MET A 77 -22.02 -16.51 -19.27
C MET A 77 -21.74 -16.33 -20.77
N PHE A 78 -20.48 -16.55 -21.19
CA PHE A 78 -20.09 -16.43 -22.59
C PHE A 78 -20.76 -17.49 -23.47
N ILE A 79 -20.75 -18.75 -23.07
CA ILE A 79 -21.38 -19.84 -23.82
C ILE A 79 -22.89 -19.67 -23.90
N GLY A 80 -23.55 -19.35 -22.78
CA GLY A 80 -24.99 -19.09 -22.75
C GLY A 80 -25.40 -17.88 -23.60
N SER A 81 -24.54 -16.86 -23.72
CA SER A 81 -24.78 -15.73 -24.63
C SER A 81 -24.83 -16.12 -26.10
N LEU A 82 -24.20 -17.25 -26.47
CA LEU A 82 -24.16 -17.76 -27.84
C LEU A 82 -25.23 -18.81 -28.11
N GLN A 83 -26.03 -19.23 -27.13
CA GLN A 83 -27.01 -20.29 -27.34
C GLN A 83 -28.22 -19.79 -28.15
N THR A 84 -28.59 -20.50 -29.21
CA THR A 84 -29.83 -20.22 -29.97
C THR A 84 -31.06 -20.55 -29.12
N SER A 85 -31.09 -21.76 -28.57
CA SER A 85 -32.09 -22.23 -27.60
C SER A 85 -31.44 -22.34 -26.22
N PRO A 86 -31.97 -21.65 -25.19
CA PRO A 86 -31.37 -21.66 -23.87
C PRO A 86 -31.46 -23.04 -23.21
N ASP A 87 -30.32 -23.55 -22.75
CA ASP A 87 -30.20 -24.76 -21.94
C ASP A 87 -29.55 -24.42 -20.59
N THR A 88 -30.37 -24.37 -19.54
CA THR A 88 -29.95 -24.04 -18.17
C THR A 88 -29.48 -25.26 -17.37
N SER A 89 -29.41 -26.44 -17.99
CA SER A 89 -28.89 -27.64 -17.35
C SER A 89 -27.35 -27.64 -17.32
N VAL A 90 -26.77 -28.62 -16.62
CA VAL A 90 -25.31 -28.87 -16.66
C VAL A 90 -24.84 -29.19 -18.09
N GLY A 91 -25.70 -29.81 -18.91
CA GLY A 91 -25.43 -30.09 -20.32
C GLY A 91 -25.26 -28.83 -21.16
N GLY A 92 -25.96 -27.75 -20.81
CA GLY A 92 -25.87 -26.46 -21.49
C GLY A 92 -24.49 -25.80 -21.39
N ALA A 93 -23.62 -26.24 -20.48
CA ALA A 93 -22.23 -25.80 -20.46
C ALA A 93 -21.42 -26.24 -21.70
N PHE A 94 -21.90 -27.23 -22.46
CA PHE A 94 -21.27 -27.75 -23.66
C PHE A 94 -22.30 -27.84 -24.80
N PRO A 95 -22.72 -26.70 -25.39
CA PRO A 95 -23.72 -26.71 -26.44
C PRO A 95 -23.21 -27.42 -27.70
N SER A 96 -24.12 -28.03 -28.44
CA SER A 96 -23.80 -28.53 -29.78
C SER A 96 -23.43 -27.36 -30.70
N PRO A 97 -22.56 -27.56 -31.72
CA PRO A 97 -22.22 -26.51 -32.68
C PRO A 97 -23.44 -25.90 -33.38
N ALA A 98 -24.52 -26.67 -33.54
CA ALA A 98 -25.78 -26.20 -34.13
C ALA A 98 -26.55 -25.23 -33.22
N ASN A 99 -26.28 -25.22 -31.91
CA ASN A 99 -26.91 -24.32 -30.95
C ASN A 99 -26.05 -23.06 -30.69
N ILE A 100 -25.04 -22.78 -31.50
CA ILE A 100 -24.18 -21.59 -31.35
C ILE A 100 -24.55 -20.55 -32.41
N THR A 101 -24.87 -19.33 -31.97
CA THR A 101 -25.24 -18.18 -32.80
C THR A 101 -24.76 -16.86 -32.19
N GLY A 102 -24.59 -15.83 -33.04
CA GLY A 102 -24.35 -14.46 -32.61
C GLY A 102 -25.63 -13.61 -32.48
N GLU A 103 -26.80 -14.20 -32.77
CA GLU A 103 -28.07 -13.46 -32.87
C GLU A 103 -28.45 -12.72 -31.58
N ASN A 104 -28.16 -13.32 -30.42
CA ASN A 104 -28.41 -12.70 -29.12
C ASN A 104 -27.73 -11.34 -28.96
N TYR A 105 -26.51 -11.17 -29.50
CA TYR A 105 -25.79 -9.90 -29.48
C TYR A 105 -26.48 -8.86 -30.38
N SER A 106 -26.96 -9.28 -31.56
CA SER A 106 -27.73 -8.39 -32.44
C SER A 106 -29.07 -7.99 -31.80
N ASN A 107 -29.78 -8.94 -31.19
CA ASN A 107 -31.09 -8.72 -30.58
C ASN A 107 -31.03 -7.69 -29.45
N ILE A 108 -30.07 -7.82 -28.53
CA ILE A 108 -29.89 -6.83 -27.47
C ILE A 108 -29.35 -5.50 -28.01
N ASN A 109 -28.43 -5.52 -28.98
CA ASN A 109 -27.86 -4.29 -29.55
C ASN A 109 -28.92 -3.42 -30.22
N ASN A 110 -29.87 -4.03 -30.94
CA ASN A 110 -30.99 -3.34 -31.56
C ASN A 110 -31.95 -2.72 -30.54
N SER A 111 -31.94 -3.20 -29.29
CA SER A 111 -32.83 -2.73 -28.23
C SER A 111 -32.23 -1.59 -27.40
N ILE A 112 -30.94 -1.63 -27.07
CA ILE A 112 -30.32 -0.70 -26.12
C ILE A 112 -29.03 -0.02 -26.58
N ASP A 113 -28.56 -0.28 -27.81
CA ASP A 113 -27.28 0.21 -28.35
C ASP A 113 -26.10 -0.03 -27.38
N LEU A 114 -25.52 -1.23 -27.49
CA LEU A 114 -24.48 -1.67 -26.57
C LEU A 114 -23.25 -0.77 -26.60
N LEU A 115 -22.85 -0.29 -27.79
CA LEU A 115 -21.67 0.55 -27.94
C LEU A 115 -21.86 1.91 -27.27
N LYS A 116 -23.02 2.53 -27.48
CA LYS A 116 -23.36 3.80 -26.85
C LYS A 116 -23.43 3.67 -25.33
N GLY A 117 -24.06 2.62 -24.82
CA GLY A 117 -24.05 2.31 -23.39
C GLY A 117 -22.63 2.13 -22.83
N LEU A 118 -21.74 1.47 -23.58
CA LEU A 118 -20.34 1.26 -23.20
C LEU A 118 -19.55 2.59 -23.17
N VAL A 119 -19.76 3.45 -24.16
CA VAL A 119 -19.16 4.79 -24.21
C VAL A 119 -19.66 5.63 -23.04
N ASN A 120 -20.95 5.59 -22.73
CA ASN A 120 -21.53 6.29 -21.57
C ASN A 120 -20.93 5.80 -20.25
N SER A 121 -20.77 4.49 -20.08
CA SER A 121 -20.06 3.90 -18.93
C SER A 121 -18.61 4.39 -18.85
N GLY A 122 -17.93 4.47 -19.99
CA GLY A 122 -16.56 4.99 -20.10
C GLY A 122 -16.44 6.47 -19.73
N ILE A 123 -17.35 7.31 -20.22
CA ILE A 123 -17.40 8.76 -19.89
C ILE A 123 -17.64 8.94 -18.39
N PHE A 124 -18.64 8.25 -17.85
CA PHE A 124 -18.96 8.32 -16.42
C PHE A 124 -17.78 7.85 -15.56
N THR A 125 -17.27 6.65 -15.82
CA THR A 125 -16.16 6.07 -15.05
C THR A 125 -14.87 6.88 -15.19
N GLY A 126 -14.54 7.30 -16.42
CA GLY A 126 -13.37 8.13 -16.70
C GLY A 126 -13.44 9.49 -16.02
N GLY A 127 -14.62 10.12 -16.02
CA GLY A 127 -14.85 11.38 -15.30
C GLY A 127 -14.64 11.24 -13.79
N VAL A 128 -15.20 10.19 -13.18
CA VAL A 128 -15.01 9.92 -11.75
C VAL A 128 -13.52 9.67 -11.42
N ILE A 129 -12.84 8.86 -12.23
CA ILE A 129 -11.40 8.57 -12.05
C ILE A 129 -10.58 9.86 -12.19
N PHE A 130 -10.87 10.69 -13.19
CA PHE A 130 -10.17 11.94 -13.43
C PHE A 130 -10.23 12.85 -12.20
N PHE A 131 -11.43 13.14 -11.70
CA PHE A 131 -11.59 13.98 -10.51
C PHE A 131 -11.00 13.33 -9.26
N THR A 132 -11.16 12.01 -9.11
CA THR A 132 -10.58 11.25 -8.00
C THR A 132 -9.06 11.39 -7.96
N VAL A 133 -8.38 11.29 -9.11
CA VAL A 133 -6.92 11.42 -9.17
C VAL A 133 -6.51 12.88 -8.92
N VAL A 134 -7.18 13.84 -9.55
CA VAL A 134 -6.86 15.27 -9.39
C VAL A 134 -7.02 15.71 -7.93
N PHE A 135 -8.20 15.51 -7.34
CA PHE A 135 -8.45 15.90 -5.95
C PHE A 135 -7.71 15.00 -4.96
N GLY A 136 -7.60 13.70 -5.26
CA GLY A 136 -6.84 12.75 -4.46
C GLY A 136 -5.37 13.13 -4.31
N LEU A 137 -4.71 13.52 -5.41
CA LEU A 137 -3.33 13.98 -5.39
C LEU A 137 -3.18 15.31 -4.64
N LEU A 138 -4.05 16.29 -4.92
CA LEU A 138 -4.01 17.60 -4.26
C LEU A 138 -4.19 17.49 -2.74
N VAL A 139 -5.27 16.82 -2.31
CA VAL A 139 -5.61 16.68 -0.88
C VAL A 139 -4.63 15.73 -0.20
N GLY A 140 -4.27 14.62 -0.85
CA GLY A 140 -3.28 13.67 -0.32
C GLY A 140 -1.92 14.31 -0.10
N TYR A 141 -1.45 15.15 -1.04
CA TYR A 141 -0.21 15.91 -0.92
C TYR A 141 -0.29 16.92 0.23
N ALA A 142 -1.34 17.73 0.28
CA ALA A 142 -1.51 18.72 1.35
C ALA A 142 -1.55 18.07 2.74
N LEU A 143 -2.27 16.94 2.88
CA LEU A 143 -2.37 16.20 4.14
C LEU A 143 -1.11 15.40 4.50
N ALA A 144 -0.17 15.21 3.58
CA ALA A 144 1.12 14.58 3.85
C ALA A 144 2.20 15.64 4.10
N GLN A 145 2.48 16.47 3.10
CA GLN A 145 3.69 17.30 3.00
C GLN A 145 3.54 18.75 3.48
N MET A 146 2.31 19.29 3.54
CA MET A 146 2.08 20.65 4.01
C MET A 146 1.80 20.69 5.52
N GLN A 147 2.19 21.80 6.15
CA GLN A 147 1.90 22.09 7.55
C GLN A 147 0.87 23.22 7.60
N PHE A 148 -0.31 22.95 8.13
CA PHE A 148 -1.37 23.95 8.30
C PHE A 148 -2.21 23.67 9.54
N ARG A 149 -2.79 24.72 10.11
CA ARG A 149 -3.64 24.62 11.31
C ARG A 149 -4.90 23.84 10.97
N GLY A 150 -5.25 22.83 11.77
CA GLY A 150 -6.44 22.00 11.55
C GLY A 150 -6.24 20.77 10.65
N LYS A 151 -5.01 20.48 10.19
CA LYS A 151 -4.67 19.28 9.38
C LYS A 151 -5.22 17.97 9.95
N GLY A 152 -5.12 17.78 11.26
CA GLY A 152 -5.65 16.59 11.95
C GLY A 152 -7.19 16.52 11.92
N VAL A 153 -7.87 17.66 12.02
CA VAL A 153 -9.34 17.73 11.95
C VAL A 153 -9.83 17.42 10.54
N VAL A 154 -9.20 17.99 9.51
CA VAL A 154 -9.53 17.69 8.10
C VAL A 154 -9.35 16.21 7.81
N PHE A 155 -8.24 15.62 8.25
CA PHE A 155 -8.00 14.18 8.10
C PHE A 155 -9.03 13.33 8.87
N GLY A 156 -9.39 13.74 10.10
CA GLY A 156 -10.42 13.06 10.88
C GLY A 156 -11.80 13.12 10.23
N MET A 157 -12.23 14.29 9.75
CA MET A 157 -13.51 14.45 9.05
C MET A 157 -13.58 13.60 7.78
N MET A 158 -12.49 13.57 7.01
CA MET A 158 -12.39 12.72 5.82
C MET A 158 -12.60 11.23 6.15
N LEU A 159 -11.99 10.74 7.22
CA LEU A 159 -12.19 9.36 7.70
C LEU A 159 -13.63 9.11 8.16
N LEU A 160 -14.24 10.06 8.87
CA LEU A 160 -15.65 9.96 9.30
C LEU A 160 -16.60 9.87 8.11
N VAL A 161 -16.39 10.70 7.07
CA VAL A 161 -17.21 10.65 5.84
C VAL A 161 -17.08 9.30 5.16
N GLN A 162 -15.89 8.70 5.15
CA GLN A 162 -15.66 7.37 4.57
C GLN A 162 -16.43 6.25 5.30
N MET A 163 -16.80 6.44 6.57
CA MET A 163 -17.62 5.47 7.32
C MET A 163 -19.11 5.55 6.97
N ILE A 164 -19.55 6.63 6.33
CA ILE A 164 -20.96 6.81 5.96
C ILE A 164 -21.20 6.07 4.62
N PRO A 165 -22.09 5.07 4.59
CA PRO A 165 -22.44 4.41 3.33
C PRO A 165 -23.17 5.38 2.40
N PHE A 166 -22.76 5.39 1.13
CA PHE A 166 -23.28 6.30 0.10
C PHE A 166 -24.81 6.26 -0.01
N GLN A 167 -25.41 5.08 0.20
CA GLN A 167 -26.85 4.86 0.13
C GLN A 167 -27.65 5.72 1.12
N LEU A 168 -27.07 6.10 2.27
CA LEU A 168 -27.75 7.00 3.22
C LEU A 168 -27.82 8.44 2.71
N LEU A 169 -26.90 8.84 1.82
CA LEU A 169 -26.83 10.17 1.26
C LEU A 169 -27.63 10.29 -0.05
N LEU A 170 -28.23 9.21 -0.53
CA LEU A 170 -28.84 9.14 -1.85
C LEU A 170 -29.99 10.15 -2.04
N ILE A 171 -30.91 10.26 -1.07
CA ILE A 171 -32.02 11.23 -1.16
C ILE A 171 -31.51 12.67 -1.08
N PRO A 172 -30.69 13.06 -0.08
CA PRO A 172 -30.12 14.42 -0.05
C PRO A 172 -29.32 14.78 -1.30
N LEU A 173 -28.48 13.86 -1.79
CA LEU A 173 -27.69 14.09 -3.01
C LEU A 173 -28.58 14.21 -4.24
N TYR A 174 -29.64 13.39 -4.34
CA TYR A 174 -30.60 13.50 -5.45
C TYR A 174 -31.24 14.88 -5.48
N VAL A 175 -31.76 15.36 -4.34
CA VAL A 175 -32.36 16.70 -4.26
C VAL A 175 -31.33 17.77 -4.65
N MET A 176 -30.12 17.70 -4.10
CA MET A 176 -29.07 18.67 -4.40
C MET A 176 -28.66 18.69 -5.88
N ILE A 177 -28.40 17.53 -6.47
CA ILE A 177 -27.88 17.42 -7.84
C ILE A 177 -28.99 17.70 -8.86
N VAL A 178 -30.18 17.10 -8.68
CA VAL A 178 -31.26 17.19 -9.67
C VAL A 178 -32.07 18.46 -9.50
N ARG A 179 -32.48 18.80 -8.28
CA ARG A 179 -33.39 19.93 -8.04
C ARG A 179 -32.63 21.24 -7.87
N ASP A 180 -31.59 21.26 -7.03
CA ASP A 180 -30.94 22.52 -6.67
C ASP A 180 -29.93 22.96 -7.74
N TYR A 181 -29.15 22.01 -8.28
CA TYR A 181 -28.18 22.29 -9.36
C TYR A 181 -28.72 22.06 -10.78
N GLY A 182 -29.88 21.42 -10.95
CA GLY A 182 -30.48 21.20 -12.27
C GLY A 182 -29.67 20.24 -13.16
N LEU A 183 -28.91 19.31 -12.58
CA LEU A 183 -27.99 18.42 -13.30
C LEU A 183 -28.58 17.03 -13.59
N ALA A 184 -29.91 16.87 -13.56
CA ALA A 184 -30.57 15.68 -14.09
C ALA A 184 -30.24 15.50 -15.57
N ASP A 185 -30.19 14.26 -16.01
CA ASP A 185 -29.88 13.91 -17.40
C ASP A 185 -28.55 14.50 -17.91
N THR A 186 -27.53 14.56 -17.05
CA THR A 186 -26.18 14.99 -17.44
C THR A 186 -25.10 14.04 -16.94
N TYR A 187 -23.99 13.93 -17.69
CA TYR A 187 -22.80 13.21 -17.21
C TYR A 187 -22.25 13.82 -15.92
N LEU A 188 -22.30 15.15 -15.80
CA LEU A 188 -21.77 15.86 -14.64
C LEU A 188 -22.59 15.53 -13.37
N GLY A 189 -23.92 15.43 -13.48
CA GLY A 189 -24.78 14.96 -12.39
C GLY A 189 -24.51 13.52 -11.97
N MET A 190 -24.09 12.66 -12.90
CA MET A 190 -23.62 11.30 -12.56
C MET A 190 -22.26 11.33 -11.84
N ILE A 191 -21.32 12.15 -12.31
CA ILE A 191 -19.92 12.16 -11.86
C ILE A 191 -19.74 12.82 -10.48
N LEU A 192 -20.38 13.97 -10.24
CA LEU A 192 -20.08 14.84 -9.10
C LEU A 192 -20.11 14.16 -7.73
N PRO A 193 -21.10 13.31 -7.38
CA PRO A 193 -21.14 12.67 -6.06
C PRO A 193 -19.94 11.77 -5.77
N PHE A 194 -19.28 11.28 -6.83
CA PHE A 194 -18.12 10.40 -6.74
C PHE A 194 -16.80 11.13 -7.08
N ALA A 195 -16.84 12.42 -7.41
CA ALA A 195 -15.68 13.17 -7.85
C ALA A 195 -14.56 13.23 -6.80
N ILE A 196 -14.91 13.20 -5.51
CA ILE A 196 -13.95 13.14 -4.41
C ILE A 196 -14.08 11.77 -3.73
N ASN A 197 -13.06 10.94 -3.89
CA ASN A 197 -12.99 9.63 -3.28
C ASN A 197 -12.03 9.64 -2.06
N SER A 198 -12.59 9.51 -0.85
CA SER A 198 -11.81 9.51 0.39
C SER A 198 -10.78 8.37 0.44
N THR A 199 -11.11 7.18 -0.08
CA THR A 199 -10.15 6.06 -0.13
C THR A 199 -8.93 6.42 -0.97
N ALA A 200 -9.12 7.05 -2.13
CA ALA A 200 -8.01 7.52 -2.97
C ALA A 200 -7.16 8.57 -2.26
N VAL A 201 -7.78 9.57 -1.61
CA VAL A 201 -7.07 10.58 -0.80
C VAL A 201 -6.22 9.91 0.28
N PHE A 202 -6.77 8.92 0.97
CA PHE A 202 -6.06 8.18 2.01
C PHE A 202 -4.84 7.47 1.43
N VAL A 203 -5.02 6.74 0.34
CA VAL A 203 -3.93 6.02 -0.37
C VAL A 203 -2.84 7.00 -0.79
N PHE A 204 -3.18 8.09 -1.51
CA PHE A 204 -2.20 9.08 -1.93
C PHE A 204 -1.44 9.69 -0.76
N ARG A 205 -2.14 10.03 0.34
CA ARG A 205 -1.50 10.51 1.56
C ARG A 205 -0.48 9.51 2.09
N GLN A 206 -0.81 8.22 2.16
CA GLN A 206 0.14 7.19 2.63
C GLN A 206 1.37 7.08 1.72
N TYR A 207 1.19 7.22 0.41
CA TYR A 207 2.31 7.22 -0.53
C TYR A 207 3.20 8.47 -0.37
N PHE A 208 2.60 9.66 -0.27
CA PHE A 208 3.37 10.88 -0.07
C PHE A 208 4.13 10.88 1.26
N MET A 209 3.57 10.30 2.34
CA MET A 209 4.24 10.19 3.65
C MET A 209 5.50 9.31 3.62
N GLN A 210 5.65 8.43 2.63
CA GLN A 210 6.83 7.58 2.48
C GLN A 210 8.00 8.29 1.79
N LEU A 211 7.75 9.45 1.15
CA LEU A 211 8.78 10.22 0.49
C LEU A 211 9.59 11.05 1.52
N PRO A 212 10.92 11.13 1.40
CA PRO A 212 11.75 11.91 2.32
C PRO A 212 11.33 13.39 2.34
N SER A 213 11.08 13.96 3.53
CA SER A 213 10.69 15.37 3.65
C SER A 213 11.75 16.33 3.14
N THR A 214 13.03 15.94 3.28
CA THR A 214 14.21 16.71 2.86
C THR A 214 14.19 17.06 1.37
N LEU A 215 13.59 16.22 0.52
CA LEU A 215 13.43 16.50 -0.90
C LEU A 215 12.53 17.73 -1.15
N PHE A 216 11.43 17.81 -0.41
CA PHE A 216 10.47 18.91 -0.53
C PHE A 216 11.00 20.17 0.14
N GLU A 217 11.73 20.03 1.25
CA GLU A 217 12.42 21.14 1.92
C GLU A 217 13.50 21.77 1.01
N ALA A 218 14.33 20.95 0.35
CA ALA A 218 15.32 21.43 -0.62
C ALA A 218 14.67 22.22 -1.76
N ALA A 219 13.59 21.69 -2.36
CA ALA A 219 12.88 22.38 -3.42
C ALA A 219 12.28 23.73 -2.98
N ARG A 220 11.83 23.84 -1.72
CA ARG A 220 11.36 25.11 -1.13
C ARG A 220 12.49 26.11 -0.94
N ILE A 221 13.67 25.65 -0.50
CA ILE A 221 14.88 26.47 -0.38
C ILE A 221 15.30 27.02 -1.75
N ASP A 222 15.16 26.21 -2.81
CA ASP A 222 15.39 26.60 -4.21
C ASP A 222 14.28 27.54 -4.78
N GLY A 223 13.30 27.93 -3.96
CA GLY A 223 12.24 28.86 -4.34
C GLY A 223 11.11 28.24 -5.17
N ALA A 224 10.99 26.91 -5.23
CA ALA A 224 9.87 26.27 -5.92
C ALA A 224 8.55 26.47 -5.17
N SER A 225 7.49 26.87 -5.88
CA SER A 225 6.14 26.95 -5.30
C SER A 225 5.56 25.56 -5.03
N GLU A 226 4.61 25.44 -4.09
CA GLU A 226 4.00 24.15 -3.73
C GLU A 226 3.35 23.43 -4.93
N LEU A 227 2.71 24.17 -5.84
CA LEU A 227 2.18 23.59 -7.08
C LEU A 227 3.31 23.06 -7.96
N ARG A 228 4.43 23.79 -8.10
CA ARG A 228 5.58 23.32 -8.87
C ARG A 228 6.18 22.06 -8.26
N ILE A 229 6.31 22.01 -6.94
CA ILE A 229 6.79 20.84 -6.19
C ILE A 229 5.87 19.65 -6.42
N LEU A 230 4.54 19.83 -6.31
CA LEU A 230 3.57 18.78 -6.58
C LEU A 230 3.71 18.22 -8.00
N TRP A 231 3.71 19.09 -9.01
CA TRP A 231 3.69 18.67 -10.42
C TRP A 231 5.04 18.12 -10.91
N GLN A 232 6.16 18.72 -10.51
CA GLN A 232 7.49 18.37 -11.03
C GLN A 232 8.23 17.34 -10.18
N ILE A 233 7.88 17.19 -8.90
CA ILE A 233 8.59 16.31 -7.97
C ILE A 233 7.64 15.24 -7.42
N ALA A 234 6.56 15.65 -6.75
CA ALA A 234 5.73 14.71 -6.00
C ALA A 234 4.97 13.73 -6.91
N ILE A 235 4.27 14.21 -7.94
CA ILE A 235 3.49 13.40 -8.88
C ILE A 235 4.36 12.36 -9.61
N PRO A 236 5.52 12.71 -10.19
CA PRO A 236 6.43 11.74 -10.79
C PRO A 236 6.83 10.60 -9.85
N LEU A 237 7.07 10.92 -8.57
CA LEU A 237 7.48 9.93 -7.55
C LEU A 237 6.33 9.02 -7.11
N VAL A 238 5.08 9.48 -7.18
CA VAL A 238 3.89 8.69 -6.82
C VAL A 238 3.14 8.11 -8.02
N ARG A 239 3.72 8.12 -9.23
CA ARG A 239 3.13 7.46 -10.41
C ARG A 239 2.64 6.02 -10.15
N PRO A 240 3.37 5.16 -9.40
CA PRO A 240 2.86 3.84 -9.03
C PRO A 240 1.55 3.91 -8.25
N ALA A 241 1.44 4.85 -7.31
CA ALA A 241 0.24 5.07 -6.52
C ALA A 241 -0.95 5.52 -7.37
N ILE A 242 -0.70 6.36 -8.39
CA ILE A 242 -1.73 6.81 -9.34
C ILE A 242 -2.32 5.62 -10.08
N VAL A 243 -1.48 4.71 -10.57
CA VAL A 243 -1.95 3.48 -11.22
C VAL A 243 -2.78 2.65 -10.25
N THR A 244 -2.29 2.41 -9.02
CA THR A 244 -3.07 1.68 -8.01
C THR A 244 -4.42 2.34 -7.71
N ALA A 245 -4.45 3.66 -7.56
CA ALA A 245 -5.67 4.42 -7.28
C ALA A 245 -6.67 4.33 -8.44
N ILE A 246 -6.22 4.45 -9.68
CA ILE A 246 -7.06 4.29 -10.88
C ILE A 246 -7.69 2.90 -10.90
N LEU A 247 -6.88 1.86 -10.70
CA LEU A 247 -7.34 0.47 -10.75
C LEU A 247 -8.33 0.14 -9.63
N LEU A 248 -8.07 0.60 -8.41
CA LEU A 248 -8.99 0.42 -7.29
C LEU A 248 -10.29 1.21 -7.47
N THR A 249 -10.22 2.41 -8.05
CA THR A 249 -11.38 3.29 -8.21
C THR A 249 -12.27 2.86 -9.38
N PHE A 250 -11.70 2.29 -10.45
CA PHE A 250 -12.43 1.90 -11.66
C PHE A 250 -13.65 1.03 -11.38
N ILE A 251 -13.52 0.04 -10.48
CA ILE A 251 -14.55 -0.97 -10.21
C ILE A 251 -15.86 -0.34 -9.71
N GLY A 252 -15.79 0.74 -8.95
CA GLY A 252 -16.97 1.38 -8.35
C GLY A 252 -17.90 1.97 -9.42
N PRO A 253 -17.51 3.06 -10.11
CA PRO A 253 -18.35 3.71 -11.11
C PRO A 253 -18.69 2.81 -12.30
N TRP A 254 -17.80 1.88 -12.67
CA TRP A 254 -18.06 0.96 -13.78
C TRP A 254 -19.26 0.05 -13.52
N ASN A 255 -19.42 -0.38 -12.27
CA ASN A 255 -20.52 -1.26 -11.83
C ASN A 255 -21.67 -0.47 -11.19
N GLU A 256 -21.58 0.86 -11.12
CA GLU A 256 -22.56 1.68 -10.43
C GLU A 256 -23.83 1.79 -11.27
N PHE A 257 -24.90 1.20 -10.74
CA PHE A 257 -26.21 1.17 -11.36
C PHE A 257 -27.18 2.16 -10.71
N LEU A 258 -27.19 2.20 -9.38
CA LEU A 258 -28.27 2.78 -8.60
C LEU A 258 -28.35 4.30 -8.79
N TRP A 259 -27.20 4.97 -8.71
CA TRP A 259 -27.16 6.42 -8.87
C TRP A 259 -27.50 6.87 -10.30
N PRO A 260 -26.81 6.38 -11.36
CA PRO A 260 -27.15 6.73 -12.73
C PRO A 260 -28.62 6.44 -13.09
N PHE A 261 -29.17 5.30 -12.69
CA PHE A 261 -30.58 4.96 -12.92
C PHE A 261 -31.55 5.97 -12.29
N LEU A 262 -31.19 6.52 -11.12
CA LEU A 262 -32.01 7.50 -10.42
C LEU A 262 -32.01 8.86 -11.13
N VAL A 263 -30.83 9.36 -11.53
CA VAL A 263 -30.64 10.72 -12.05
C VAL A 263 -30.70 10.87 -13.57
N THR A 264 -30.69 9.77 -14.31
CA THR A 264 -30.81 9.77 -15.78
C THR A 264 -32.08 9.06 -16.26
N LYS A 265 -33.02 9.82 -16.81
CA LYS A 265 -34.22 9.37 -17.51
C LYS A 265 -34.00 9.27 -19.01
N ASP A 266 -33.11 10.09 -19.58
CA ASP A 266 -32.72 9.99 -20.98
C ASP A 266 -31.86 8.75 -21.23
N GLN A 267 -32.40 7.80 -22.01
CA GLN A 267 -31.72 6.56 -22.39
C GLN A 267 -30.45 6.83 -23.20
N ALA A 268 -30.34 7.97 -23.89
CA ALA A 268 -29.18 8.28 -24.72
C ALA A 268 -27.87 8.45 -23.93
N ILE A 269 -27.94 8.76 -22.64
CA ILE A 269 -26.77 9.00 -21.79
C ILE A 269 -26.58 7.94 -20.71
N GLN A 270 -27.48 6.96 -20.64
CA GLN A 270 -27.44 5.91 -19.64
C GLN A 270 -26.18 5.04 -19.81
N PRO A 271 -25.43 4.77 -18.72
CA PRO A 271 -24.40 3.75 -18.71
C PRO A 271 -24.96 2.37 -19.02
N LEU A 272 -24.13 1.48 -19.58
CA LEU A 272 -24.55 0.13 -19.99
C LEU A 272 -25.20 -0.68 -18.86
N ALA A 273 -24.74 -0.53 -17.61
CA ALA A 273 -25.35 -1.20 -16.46
C ALA A 273 -26.83 -0.81 -16.27
N VAL A 274 -27.16 0.46 -16.51
CA VAL A 274 -28.53 0.99 -16.45
C VAL A 274 -29.34 0.52 -17.64
N SER A 275 -28.80 0.65 -18.86
CA SER A 275 -29.47 0.22 -20.09
C SER A 275 -29.79 -1.28 -20.06
N LEU A 276 -28.88 -2.10 -19.53
CA LEU A 276 -29.09 -3.54 -19.37
C LEU A 276 -30.18 -3.86 -18.34
N ALA A 277 -30.22 -3.14 -17.21
CA ALA A 277 -31.31 -3.30 -16.23
C ALA A 277 -32.68 -2.90 -16.80
N ASN A 278 -32.71 -1.82 -17.59
CA ASN A 278 -33.91 -1.40 -18.31
C ASN A 278 -34.35 -2.43 -19.36
N TYR A 279 -33.40 -3.07 -20.06
CA TYR A 279 -33.68 -4.18 -20.96
C TYR A 279 -34.31 -5.36 -20.22
N ILE A 280 -33.70 -5.81 -19.12
CA ILE A 280 -34.19 -6.93 -18.30
C ILE A 280 -35.63 -6.67 -17.83
N SER A 281 -35.91 -5.44 -17.41
CA SER A 281 -37.18 -5.10 -16.78
C SER A 281 -38.32 -4.85 -17.79
N ASN A 282 -38.01 -4.30 -18.97
CA ASN A 282 -39.03 -3.76 -19.86
C ASN A 282 -39.05 -4.38 -21.28
N ILE A 283 -37.95 -4.99 -21.72
CA ILE A 283 -37.78 -5.40 -23.13
C ILE A 283 -37.59 -6.92 -23.24
N ALA A 284 -36.90 -7.54 -22.29
CA ALA A 284 -36.45 -8.92 -22.37
C ALA A 284 -37.58 -9.91 -22.68
N ALA A 285 -38.80 -9.68 -22.20
CA ALA A 285 -39.97 -10.53 -22.47
C ALA A 285 -40.36 -10.62 -23.96
N THR A 286 -39.94 -9.67 -24.79
CA THR A 286 -40.21 -9.63 -26.23
C THR A 286 -39.12 -10.27 -27.08
N ALA A 287 -37.97 -10.60 -26.48
CA ALA A 287 -36.87 -11.23 -27.18
C ALA A 287 -37.15 -12.72 -27.45
N SER A 288 -36.68 -13.22 -28.58
CA SER A 288 -36.76 -14.65 -28.94
C SER A 288 -36.04 -15.55 -27.92
N ASN A 289 -34.87 -15.11 -27.46
CA ASN A 289 -34.12 -15.72 -26.38
C ASN A 289 -33.71 -14.66 -25.34
N PRO A 290 -34.57 -14.38 -24.34
CA PRO A 290 -34.30 -13.38 -23.31
C PRO A 290 -33.05 -13.70 -22.50
N PHE A 291 -32.83 -14.98 -22.18
CA PHE A 291 -31.70 -15.44 -21.38
C PHE A 291 -30.37 -15.21 -22.10
N GLY A 292 -30.28 -15.66 -23.36
CA GLY A 292 -29.09 -15.46 -24.19
C GLY A 292 -28.78 -13.98 -24.43
N ALA A 293 -29.80 -13.16 -24.69
CA ALA A 293 -29.64 -11.72 -24.88
C ALA A 293 -29.12 -11.01 -23.62
N ILE A 294 -29.63 -11.34 -22.43
CA ILE A 294 -29.15 -10.79 -21.15
C ILE A 294 -27.68 -11.17 -20.92
N LEU A 295 -27.32 -12.44 -21.16
CA LEU A 295 -25.93 -12.89 -21.04
C LEU A 295 -25.01 -12.21 -22.04
N ALA A 296 -25.47 -11.96 -23.27
CA ALA A 296 -24.72 -11.20 -24.27
C ALA A 296 -24.43 -9.77 -23.80
N GLY A 297 -25.44 -9.07 -23.24
CA GLY A 297 -25.25 -7.76 -22.63
C GLY A 297 -24.27 -7.79 -21.45
N ALA A 298 -24.36 -8.81 -20.60
CA ALA A 298 -23.44 -9.01 -19.47
C ALA A 298 -22.00 -9.26 -19.93
N CYS A 299 -21.78 -10.04 -21.01
CA CYS A 299 -20.47 -10.23 -21.62
C CYS A 299 -19.85 -8.90 -22.07
N VAL A 300 -20.65 -8.04 -22.72
CA VAL A 300 -20.19 -6.74 -23.22
C VAL A 300 -19.87 -5.79 -22.06
N LEU A 301 -20.69 -5.79 -21.00
CA LEU A 301 -20.44 -5.01 -19.79
C LEU A 301 -19.17 -5.47 -19.05
N ALA A 302 -18.91 -6.79 -19.00
CA ALA A 302 -17.74 -7.37 -18.35
C ALA A 302 -16.44 -7.15 -19.15
N ALA A 303 -16.51 -7.06 -20.48
CA ALA A 303 -15.35 -7.06 -21.35
C ALA A 303 -14.30 -5.99 -21.00
N PRO A 304 -14.63 -4.71 -20.75
CA PRO A 304 -13.61 -3.70 -20.42
C PRO A 304 -12.97 -3.93 -19.05
N ALA A 305 -13.71 -4.42 -18.06
CA ALA A 305 -13.15 -4.76 -16.75
C ALA A 305 -12.17 -5.93 -16.85
N VAL A 306 -12.50 -6.96 -17.64
CA VAL A 306 -11.61 -8.10 -17.92
C VAL A 306 -10.38 -7.63 -18.70
N ALA A 307 -10.55 -6.81 -19.73
CA ALA A 307 -9.44 -6.25 -20.49
C ALA A 307 -8.50 -5.44 -19.58
N LEU A 308 -9.04 -4.54 -18.76
CA LEU A 308 -8.29 -3.76 -17.79
C LEU A 308 -7.54 -4.68 -16.83
N PHE A 309 -8.17 -5.73 -16.29
CA PHE A 309 -7.45 -6.69 -15.44
C PHE A 309 -6.29 -7.37 -16.18
N ILE A 310 -6.50 -7.86 -17.41
CA ILE A 310 -5.46 -8.53 -18.21
C ILE A 310 -4.28 -7.58 -18.46
N PHE A 311 -4.54 -6.32 -18.78
CA PHE A 311 -3.50 -5.31 -19.01
C PHE A 311 -2.76 -4.93 -17.72
N PHE A 312 -3.46 -4.91 -16.57
CA PHE A 312 -2.90 -4.39 -15.31
C PHE A 312 -2.56 -5.46 -14.25
N GLN A 313 -2.75 -6.76 -14.53
CA GLN A 313 -2.48 -7.86 -13.60
C GLN A 313 -1.02 -7.87 -13.08
N ARG A 314 -0.06 -7.44 -13.91
CA ARG A 314 1.37 -7.42 -13.53
C ARG A 314 1.65 -6.38 -12.43
N GLN A 315 0.91 -5.26 -12.43
CA GLN A 315 1.01 -4.20 -11.44
C GLN A 315 0.43 -4.66 -10.10
N PHE A 316 -0.71 -5.36 -10.10
CA PHE A 316 -1.30 -5.93 -8.89
C PHE A 316 -0.34 -6.90 -8.17
N ILE A 317 0.35 -7.77 -8.91
CA ILE A 317 1.28 -8.76 -8.33
C ILE A 317 2.57 -8.11 -7.80
N SER A 318 3.00 -6.98 -8.37
CA SER A 318 4.22 -6.27 -7.98
C SER A 318 4.14 -5.52 -6.65
N THR A 319 2.95 -5.42 -6.05
CA THR A 319 2.69 -4.63 -4.83
C THR A 319 3.02 -5.39 -3.54
N ASN A 320 3.45 -6.66 -3.61
CA ASN A 320 3.97 -7.40 -2.46
C ASN A 320 5.39 -6.92 -2.08
N ILE A 321 5.42 -5.84 -1.31
CA ILE A 321 6.26 -5.55 -0.14
C ILE A 321 7.75 -5.97 -0.26
N GLY A 322 8.59 -4.95 -0.47
CA GLY A 322 10.02 -4.97 -0.14
C GLY A 322 10.94 -5.11 -1.35
N SER A 323 11.64 -4.03 -1.70
CA SER A 323 12.87 -4.00 -2.53
C SER A 323 12.80 -4.11 -4.06
N SER A 324 11.74 -4.62 -4.71
CA SER A 324 11.79 -4.83 -6.18
C SER A 324 11.25 -3.69 -7.06
N VAL A 325 10.68 -2.62 -6.48
CA VAL A 325 10.07 -1.52 -7.24
C VAL A 325 11.10 -0.61 -7.94
N LYS A 326 12.36 -0.62 -7.49
CA LYS A 326 13.41 0.22 -8.11
C LYS A 326 13.88 -0.27 -9.49
N ALA A 327 13.69 -1.53 -9.86
CA ALA A 327 14.26 -2.05 -11.13
C ALA A 327 13.26 -2.04 -12.29
N LYS A 328 12.04 -2.54 -12.10
CA LYS A 328 11.09 -2.77 -13.22
C LYS A 328 10.32 -1.54 -13.69
N LEU A 329 10.23 -0.48 -12.89
CA LEU A 329 9.53 0.73 -13.28
C LEU A 329 10.38 1.65 -14.19
N TYR A 330 11.71 1.54 -14.09
CA TYR A 330 12.65 2.22 -15.00
C TYR A 330 12.55 1.64 -16.42
N ASP A 331 12.45 0.30 -16.53
CA ASP A 331 12.26 -0.40 -17.80
C ASP A 331 10.97 0.02 -18.54
N PHE A 332 9.87 0.29 -17.81
CA PHE A 332 8.60 0.72 -18.42
C PHE A 332 8.60 2.18 -18.87
N LEU A 333 9.44 3.03 -18.27
CA LEU A 333 9.54 4.47 -18.60
C LEU A 333 10.67 4.77 -19.61
N ASN A 334 11.17 3.77 -20.35
CA ASN A 334 12.26 3.90 -21.33
C ASN A 334 13.58 4.45 -20.75
N PHE A 335 13.80 4.31 -19.44
CA PHE A 335 15.13 4.46 -18.88
C PHE A 335 15.79 3.08 -18.86
N SER A 336 16.38 2.69 -19.99
CA SER A 336 17.21 1.49 -20.07
C SER A 336 18.46 1.70 -19.22
N THR A 337 18.43 1.30 -17.95
CA THR A 337 19.69 0.99 -17.25
C THR A 337 20.20 -0.32 -17.83
N PRO A 338 21.36 -0.36 -18.52
CA PRO A 338 21.90 -1.60 -19.02
C PRO A 338 22.09 -2.57 -17.85
N THR A 339 21.37 -3.69 -17.89
CA THR A 339 21.57 -4.80 -16.96
C THR A 339 22.86 -5.50 -17.35
N VAL A 340 23.98 -5.05 -16.80
CA VAL A 340 25.26 -5.74 -16.96
C VAL A 340 25.16 -7.05 -16.17
N PRO A 341 25.32 -8.23 -16.81
CA PRO A 341 25.37 -9.48 -16.07
C PRO A 341 26.56 -9.44 -15.10
N PHE A 342 26.31 -9.70 -13.83
CA PHE A 342 27.33 -9.69 -12.78
C PHE A 342 27.26 -10.97 -11.94
N THR A 343 28.42 -11.39 -11.43
CA THR A 343 28.54 -12.46 -10.44
C THR A 343 28.95 -11.83 -9.13
N LEU A 344 28.21 -12.11 -8.05
CA LEU A 344 28.51 -11.56 -6.73
C LEU A 344 29.31 -12.57 -5.92
N THR A 345 30.57 -12.25 -5.67
CA THR A 345 31.48 -13.07 -4.85
C THR A 345 31.74 -12.37 -3.53
N ARG A 346 31.63 -13.08 -2.41
CA ARG A 346 31.97 -12.54 -1.09
C ARG A 346 33.49 -12.44 -0.97
N ALA A 347 34.03 -11.22 -0.92
CA ALA A 347 35.48 -10.98 -0.80
C ALA A 347 36.07 -11.25 0.60
N GLY A 348 35.23 -11.52 1.61
CA GLY A 348 35.69 -11.72 3.00
C GLY A 348 35.64 -10.42 3.82
N VAL A 349 36.50 -10.31 4.84
CA VAL A 349 36.64 -9.12 5.67
C VAL A 349 37.87 -8.35 5.18
N ILE A 350 37.64 -7.14 4.65
CA ILE A 350 38.71 -6.29 4.09
C ILE A 350 39.09 -5.14 5.03
N MET A 351 38.30 -4.90 6.08
CA MET A 351 38.56 -3.89 7.10
C MET A 351 37.95 -4.35 8.43
N THR A 352 38.76 -4.31 9.49
CA THR A 352 38.36 -4.45 10.90
C THR A 352 38.82 -3.21 11.66
N PRO A 353 38.23 -2.91 12.83
CA PRO A 353 38.77 -1.87 13.70
C PRO A 353 40.27 -2.10 13.97
N GLU A 354 41.03 -1.02 13.93
CA GLU A 354 42.45 -1.05 14.28
C GLU A 354 42.63 -1.10 15.80
N ASP A 355 43.43 -2.04 16.28
CA ASP A 355 43.71 -2.21 17.70
C ASP A 355 44.36 -0.95 18.29
N GLY A 356 43.77 -0.41 19.34
CA GLY A 356 44.24 0.81 20.01
C GLY A 356 43.78 2.13 19.36
N ASN A 357 43.06 2.08 18.24
CA ASN A 357 42.45 3.27 17.64
C ASN A 357 41.12 3.61 18.33
N GLU A 358 41.11 4.66 19.15
CA GLU A 358 39.93 5.06 19.94
C GLU A 358 38.74 5.56 19.10
N PHE A 359 38.89 5.67 17.79
CA PHE A 359 37.84 6.09 16.84
C PHE A 359 37.22 4.93 16.05
N GLU A 360 37.81 3.74 16.13
CA GLU A 360 37.34 2.55 15.44
C GLU A 360 36.74 1.55 16.44
N ALA A 361 35.45 1.29 16.30
CA ALA A 361 34.73 0.34 17.15
C ALA A 361 34.09 -0.76 16.30
N GLU A 362 34.10 -1.99 16.82
CA GLU A 362 33.45 -3.12 16.18
C GLU A 362 31.96 -2.85 15.96
N GLY A 363 31.46 -3.21 14.77
CA GLY A 363 30.05 -3.02 14.39
C GLY A 363 29.66 -1.60 13.96
N VAL A 364 30.60 -0.65 13.94
CA VAL A 364 30.35 0.76 13.58
C VAL A 364 30.88 1.13 12.19
N LEU A 365 31.82 0.35 11.66
CA LEU A 365 32.38 0.48 10.31
C LEU A 365 31.35 0.07 9.25
N ASN A 366 30.38 0.96 8.97
CA ASN A 366 29.43 0.86 7.86
C ASN A 366 29.85 1.86 6.76
N PRO A 367 30.79 1.49 5.88
CA PRO A 367 31.38 2.44 4.96
C PRO A 367 30.44 2.77 3.79
N ALA A 368 30.39 4.03 3.39
CA ALA A 368 30.10 4.33 1.99
C ALA A 368 31.30 3.91 1.12
N SER A 369 31.10 3.73 -0.18
CA SER A 369 32.21 3.45 -1.10
C SER A 369 32.08 4.29 -2.35
N GLY A 370 33.21 4.58 -2.99
CA GLY A 370 33.25 5.38 -4.21
C GLY A 370 34.61 5.26 -4.88
N ARG A 371 34.66 5.55 -6.19
CA ARG A 371 35.94 5.71 -6.88
C ARG A 371 36.37 7.16 -6.88
N GLY A 372 37.65 7.41 -6.57
CA GLY A 372 38.25 8.73 -6.63
C GLY A 372 38.51 9.19 -8.07
N PRO A 373 38.90 10.45 -8.28
CA PRO A 373 39.32 10.97 -9.60
C PRO A 373 40.54 10.24 -10.19
N ASP A 374 41.33 9.62 -9.32
CA ASP A 374 42.46 8.73 -9.65
C ASP A 374 42.00 7.33 -10.11
N GLY A 375 40.69 7.06 -10.11
CA GLY A 375 40.10 5.79 -10.49
C GLY A 375 40.16 4.72 -9.40
N GLU A 376 40.77 5.00 -8.25
CA GLU A 376 40.97 4.05 -7.16
C GLU A 376 39.70 3.89 -6.33
N LEU A 377 39.49 2.70 -5.74
CA LEU A 377 38.33 2.43 -4.90
C LEU A 377 38.61 2.83 -3.46
N TYR A 378 37.71 3.59 -2.86
CA TYR A 378 37.78 4.05 -1.48
C TYR A 378 36.59 3.57 -0.66
N LEU A 379 36.85 3.25 0.60
CA LEU A 379 35.85 3.14 1.65
C LEU A 379 35.85 4.42 2.50
N LEU A 380 34.66 4.82 2.90
CA LEU A 380 34.38 5.95 3.77
C LEU A 380 33.78 5.43 5.08
N PRO A 381 34.57 4.76 5.93
CA PRO A 381 34.08 4.17 7.15
C PRO A 381 33.52 5.23 8.10
N ARG A 382 32.38 4.91 8.71
CA ARG A 382 31.89 5.68 9.84
C ARG A 382 32.74 5.35 11.06
N LEU A 383 33.41 6.37 11.60
CA LEU A 383 34.22 6.29 12.80
C LEU A 383 33.45 6.90 13.98
N VAL A 384 33.53 6.28 15.15
CA VAL A 384 32.89 6.77 16.38
C VAL A 384 33.92 6.87 17.48
N ALA A 385 34.18 8.10 17.90
CA ALA A 385 35.12 8.42 18.97
C ALA A 385 34.45 8.49 20.35
N LYS A 386 35.29 8.43 21.38
CA LYS A 386 34.96 8.85 22.75
C LYS A 386 34.21 10.20 22.75
N GLY A 387 33.00 10.22 23.31
CA GLY A 387 32.07 11.35 23.25
C GLY A 387 30.93 11.22 22.24
N ASN A 388 30.83 10.09 21.51
CA ASN A 388 29.72 9.76 20.60
C ASN A 388 29.52 10.76 19.44
N VAL A 389 30.63 11.16 18.82
CA VAL A 389 30.64 12.10 17.69
C VAL A 389 31.06 11.38 16.41
N SER A 390 30.22 11.45 15.39
CA SER A 390 30.40 10.74 14.11
C SER A 390 31.46 11.42 13.26
N ARG A 391 32.40 10.65 12.72
CA ARG A 391 33.40 11.07 11.73
C ARG A 391 33.35 10.15 10.51
N VAL A 392 33.88 10.62 9.39
CA VAL A 392 34.04 9.82 8.18
C VAL A 392 35.53 9.66 7.90
N GLY A 393 36.02 8.44 8.06
CA GLY A 393 37.37 8.07 7.66
C GLY A 393 37.49 7.96 6.15
N LEU A 394 38.71 7.92 5.64
CA LEU A 394 39.04 7.58 4.27
C LEU A 394 40.01 6.40 4.28
N ALA A 395 39.65 5.34 3.58
CA ALA A 395 40.48 4.16 3.46
C ALA A 395 40.53 3.71 1.99
N LYS A 396 41.71 3.69 1.38
CA LYS A 396 41.90 3.20 0.02
C LYS A 396 41.80 1.67 0.03
N VAL A 397 40.99 1.09 -0.85
CA VAL A 397 40.86 -0.36 -0.98
C VAL A 397 42.08 -0.89 -1.71
N ILE A 398 42.72 -1.90 -1.12
CA ILE A 398 43.81 -2.64 -1.76
C ILE A 398 43.17 -3.73 -2.60
N ILE A 399 43.36 -3.66 -3.92
CA ILE A 399 42.88 -4.65 -4.89
C ILE A 399 44.09 -5.44 -5.37
N GLY A 400 44.06 -6.76 -5.21
CA GLY A 400 45.11 -7.65 -5.70
C GLY A 400 45.15 -7.73 -7.23
N ASP A 401 46.21 -8.33 -7.77
CA ASP A 401 46.37 -8.54 -9.23
C ASP A 401 45.25 -9.40 -9.84
N ASP A 402 44.54 -10.17 -9.02
CA ASP A 402 43.35 -10.96 -9.35
C ASP A 402 42.04 -10.14 -9.37
N GLY A 403 42.12 -8.84 -9.07
CA GLY A 403 40.97 -7.93 -8.99
C GLY A 403 40.15 -8.08 -7.70
N VAL A 404 40.60 -8.87 -6.73
CA VAL A 404 39.88 -9.11 -5.47
C VAL A 404 40.35 -8.13 -4.39
N PRO A 405 39.44 -7.40 -3.72
CA PRO A 405 39.78 -6.60 -2.55
C PRO A 405 40.34 -7.47 -1.41
N SER A 406 41.54 -7.16 -0.93
CA SER A 406 42.24 -7.93 0.10
C SER A 406 42.40 -7.17 1.42
N GLY A 407 42.26 -5.85 1.40
CA GLY A 407 42.44 -5.01 2.58
C GLY A 407 42.14 -3.53 2.30
N VAL A 408 42.49 -2.68 3.25
CA VAL A 408 42.45 -1.23 3.10
C VAL A 408 43.70 -0.55 3.66
N GLU A 409 44.09 0.56 3.04
CA GLU A 409 45.08 1.51 3.54
C GLU A 409 44.35 2.72 4.11
N ARG A 410 44.51 3.00 5.40
CA ARG A 410 43.86 4.15 6.07
C ARG A 410 44.58 5.44 5.70
N GLN A 411 43.85 6.39 5.15
CA GLN A 411 44.39 7.69 4.71
C GLN A 411 43.93 8.87 5.58
N GLY A 412 43.21 8.59 6.67
CA GLY A 412 42.84 9.58 7.68
C GLY A 412 41.34 9.84 7.76
N VAL A 413 40.98 11.06 8.17
CA VAL A 413 39.58 11.50 8.36
C VAL A 413 39.27 12.62 7.39
N VAL A 414 38.24 12.45 6.57
CA VAL A 414 37.81 13.42 5.57
C VAL A 414 36.65 14.29 6.03
N LEU A 415 35.90 13.83 7.03
CA LEU A 415 34.88 14.63 7.68
C LEU A 415 34.98 14.43 9.18
N ALA A 416 35.35 15.50 9.87
CA ALA A 416 35.23 15.62 11.31
C ALA A 416 34.41 16.88 11.62
N PRO A 417 33.53 16.83 12.63
CA PRO A 417 32.83 18.01 13.07
C PRO A 417 33.79 18.97 13.79
N ASP A 418 33.82 20.21 13.34
CA ASP A 418 34.74 21.26 13.82
C ASP A 418 34.11 22.08 14.95
N GLU A 419 32.78 22.18 15.02
CA GLU A 419 32.07 23.06 15.96
C GLU A 419 31.22 22.33 17.02
N GLY A 420 30.96 23.02 18.14
CA GLY A 420 30.24 22.47 19.30
C GLY A 420 28.79 22.06 19.05
N TRP A 421 28.13 22.60 18.01
CA TRP A 421 26.74 22.25 17.66
C TRP A 421 26.63 20.96 16.83
N GLU A 422 27.72 20.52 16.21
CA GLU A 422 27.83 19.24 15.47
C GLU A 422 28.16 18.05 16.39
N ARG A 423 28.67 18.35 17.59
CA ARG A 423 28.79 17.39 18.70
C ARG A 423 27.39 17.20 19.25
N ALA A 424 26.75 16.08 18.91
CA ALA A 424 25.40 15.67 19.35
C ALA A 424 24.95 16.42 20.62
N SER A 425 24.21 17.52 20.41
CA SER A 425 23.60 18.40 21.41
C SER A 425 24.15 18.30 22.82
N THR A 426 24.87 19.33 23.26
CA THR A 426 24.99 19.72 24.68
C THR A 426 23.75 19.26 25.44
N MET A 427 23.98 18.39 26.42
CA MET A 427 23.04 17.98 27.44
C MET A 427 22.08 19.13 27.71
N ARG A 428 20.81 18.99 27.29
CA ARG A 428 19.77 19.72 28.00
C ARG A 428 19.87 19.19 29.42
N GLU A 429 20.25 20.05 30.35
CA GLU A 429 19.91 19.91 31.77
C GLU A 429 18.38 19.82 31.87
N ARG A 430 17.79 18.68 31.52
CA ARG A 430 16.59 18.23 32.17
C ARG A 430 17.06 17.67 33.49
N LYS A 431 16.94 18.50 34.53
CA LYS A 431 16.79 18.00 35.90
C LYS A 431 15.72 16.92 35.88
N ILE A 432 16.15 15.67 35.80
CA ILE A 432 15.35 14.55 36.27
C ILE A 432 15.32 14.75 37.79
N PRO A 433 14.14 14.93 38.43
CA PRO A 433 14.10 14.97 39.89
C PRO A 433 14.66 13.65 40.40
N ALA A 434 15.65 13.74 41.28
CA ALA A 434 16.25 12.58 41.91
C ALA A 434 15.16 11.76 42.61
N SER A 435 14.99 10.50 42.22
CA SER A 435 14.39 9.51 43.11
C SER A 435 15.28 9.42 44.36
N PRO A 436 14.72 9.45 45.58
CA PRO A 436 15.52 9.33 46.78
C PRO A 436 16.00 7.88 46.93
N GLY A 437 17.31 7.71 47.07
CA GLY A 437 17.88 6.50 47.69
C GLY A 437 18.70 5.62 46.76
N TYR A 438 19.93 6.02 46.48
CA TYR A 438 21.08 5.10 46.46
C TYR A 438 22.38 5.91 46.50
N ARG A 439 23.19 5.73 47.56
CA ARG A 439 24.57 6.24 47.64
C ARG A 439 25.53 5.06 47.51
N PRO A 440 26.46 5.02 46.54
CA PRO A 440 27.65 4.20 46.65
C PRO A 440 28.74 4.98 47.38
N SER A 441 29.34 4.31 48.36
CA SER A 441 30.45 4.76 49.18
C SER A 441 31.72 5.03 48.37
N ALA A 442 32.48 6.01 48.81
CA ALA A 442 33.83 6.28 48.37
C ALA A 442 34.78 5.10 48.69
N ALA A 443 35.73 4.85 47.79
CA ALA A 443 37.01 4.27 48.14
C ALA A 443 38.11 5.13 47.51
N THR A 444 38.88 5.73 48.41
CA THR A 444 40.16 6.42 48.22
C THR A 444 41.26 5.48 47.75
N SER A 445 42.22 6.08 47.02
CA SER A 445 43.58 5.65 46.66
C SER A 445 43.76 4.38 45.84
#